data_AF-A0A8C6RFX4-F1
#
_entry.id   AF-A0A8C6RFX4-F1
#
_cell.length_a   1.000
_cell.length_b   1.000
_cell.length_c   1.000
_cell.angle_alpha   90.00
_cell.angle_beta   90.00
_cell.angle_gamma   90.00
#
_symmetry.space_group_name_H-M   'P 1'
#
loop_
_entity.id
_entity.type
_entity.pdbx_description
1 polymer ?
#
loop_
_entity_poly.entity_id
_entity_poly.type
_entity_poly.pdbx_seq_one_letter_code
_entity_poly.pdbx_strand_id
1 'polypeptide(L)'
;MSGRAGRRGQDVLGNVYFFDIPLPKIGKLIKSKVPELRGQFPLSISLILRLMLLASRADDPEDGKAKALSVLKHSLLSFKRPRTADMLKLYFLFSLQLLVKEGYIDQEGNPTGFAGLVSHLHYHEPSNFVFVSFLVRGLFHNLCQPTQKGSRRFSKDVMEKLVLVLANLFGRHYFPAKFQDANTKFYQSKVFLDDLPDDFDAALHEYNMQVTKDFANFLQIVSRLADMKQEYQLPLSKIQFTGKECEDSPLVSHLMSCTKGRVAISPFACLSGNFDGDLLHPGVSNNMILHTVGISHIQAPVLCPQRMDSQGRKMPLNAYALDFYKHGSLVGLVQDNRMHEGAAYQMLKDFSLTIKAISVSLRELCENEEDNVVLAFEQLSNTFSEKFNKV
;
A
#
# COMPACT_ATOMS: atom_id res chain seq x y z
N MET A 1 17.85 -17.97 11.95
CA MET A 1 18.67 -18.58 10.88
C MET A 1 19.76 -19.49 11.44
N SER A 2 20.59 -19.05 12.41
CA SER A 2 21.62 -19.90 13.06
C SER A 2 21.09 -21.19 13.67
N GLY A 3 19.86 -21.21 14.21
CA GLY A 3 19.23 -22.42 14.75
C GLY A 3 18.94 -23.53 13.73
N ARG A 4 19.16 -23.30 12.43
CA ARG A 4 19.12 -24.36 11.38
C ARG A 4 20.49 -24.95 11.07
N ALA A 5 21.57 -24.43 11.65
CA ALA A 5 22.92 -24.97 11.46
C ALA A 5 23.11 -26.21 12.34
N GLY A 6 23.47 -27.34 11.72
CA GLY A 6 23.66 -28.63 12.37
C GLY A 6 22.45 -29.55 12.22
N ARG A 7 22.64 -30.69 11.55
CA ARG A 7 21.62 -31.72 11.36
C ARG A 7 21.60 -32.66 12.56
N ARG A 8 20.45 -32.74 13.23
CA ARG A 8 20.24 -33.60 14.39
C ARG A 8 20.56 -35.06 14.03
N GLY A 9 21.51 -35.66 14.76
CA GLY A 9 21.91 -37.06 14.58
C GLY A 9 22.95 -37.32 13.49
N GLN A 10 23.41 -36.29 12.77
CA GLN A 10 24.46 -36.43 11.74
C GLN A 10 25.67 -35.54 12.04
N ASP A 11 25.45 -34.28 12.37
CA ASP A 11 26.53 -33.32 12.59
C ASP A 11 26.79 -33.16 14.11
N VAL A 12 28.06 -33.18 14.52
CA VAL A 12 28.47 -32.97 15.92
C VAL A 12 28.39 -31.49 16.31
N LEU A 13 28.61 -30.60 15.35
CA LEU A 13 28.62 -29.13 15.51
C LEU A 13 27.91 -28.47 14.34
N GLY A 14 27.24 -27.35 14.60
CA GLY A 14 26.66 -26.47 13.57
C GLY A 14 27.54 -25.25 13.36
N ASN A 15 28.09 -25.07 12.16
CA ASN A 15 28.94 -23.92 11.84
C ASN A 15 28.11 -22.72 11.40
N VAL A 16 28.34 -21.55 12.00
CA VAL A 16 27.68 -20.29 11.67
C VAL A 16 28.73 -19.24 11.33
N TYR A 17 28.66 -18.70 10.12
CA TYR A 17 29.58 -17.69 9.62
C TYR A 17 28.89 -16.33 9.53
N PHE A 18 29.55 -15.29 10.01
CA PHE A 18 29.14 -13.89 9.83
C PHE A 18 30.07 -13.25 8.80
N PHE A 19 29.53 -12.83 7.65
CA PHE A 19 30.29 -12.15 6.60
C PHE A 19 30.14 -10.65 6.75
N ASP A 20 31.26 -9.93 6.84
CA ASP A 20 31.32 -8.46 6.87
C ASP A 20 30.45 -7.81 7.99
N ILE A 21 30.31 -8.49 9.13
CA ILE A 21 29.62 -7.96 10.30
C ILE A 21 30.65 -7.59 11.38
N PRO A 22 30.64 -6.35 11.91
CA PRO A 22 31.55 -5.96 12.98
C PRO A 22 31.41 -6.82 14.25
N LEU A 23 32.54 -7.17 14.89
CA LEU A 23 32.59 -7.98 16.10
C LEU A 23 31.64 -7.50 17.23
N PRO A 24 31.49 -6.19 17.52
CA PRO A 24 30.54 -5.74 18.55
C PRO A 24 29.09 -6.11 18.22
N LYS A 25 28.70 -6.03 16.93
CA LYS A 25 27.37 -6.39 16.46
C LYS A 25 27.16 -7.90 16.52
N ILE A 26 28.19 -8.70 16.20
CA ILE A 26 28.16 -10.17 16.38
C ILE A 26 27.93 -10.51 17.85
N GLY A 27 28.68 -9.89 18.77
CA GLY A 27 28.50 -10.09 20.21
C GLY A 27 27.08 -9.78 20.68
N LYS A 28 26.47 -8.72 20.14
CA LYS A 28 25.06 -8.38 20.41
C LYS A 28 24.09 -9.41 19.83
N LEU A 29 24.29 -9.86 18.59
CA LEU A 29 23.41 -10.83 17.92
C LEU A 29 23.42 -12.21 18.60
N ILE A 30 24.59 -12.65 19.08
CA ILE A 30 24.72 -13.94 19.79
C ILE A 30 24.06 -13.88 21.17
N LYS A 31 24.18 -12.74 21.88
CA LYS A 31 23.70 -12.59 23.25
C LYS A 31 22.29 -11.98 23.36
N SER A 32 21.73 -11.48 22.27
CA SER A 32 20.42 -10.81 22.30
C SER A 32 19.31 -11.78 22.65
N LYS A 33 18.38 -11.33 23.50
CA LYS A 33 17.14 -12.05 23.76
C LYS A 33 16.32 -12.15 22.47
N VAL A 34 15.56 -13.25 22.36
CA VAL A 34 14.57 -13.41 21.29
C VAL A 34 13.58 -12.24 21.37
N PRO A 35 13.26 -11.56 20.26
CA PRO A 35 12.27 -10.49 20.25
C PRO A 35 10.92 -10.99 20.79
N GLU A 36 10.25 -10.16 21.59
CA GLU A 36 8.89 -10.45 22.03
C GLU A 36 7.94 -10.47 20.83
N LEU A 37 6.98 -11.40 20.84
CA LEU A 37 5.88 -11.38 19.89
C LEU A 37 5.00 -10.16 20.15
N ARG A 38 4.94 -9.26 19.17
CA ARG A 38 4.12 -8.05 19.22
C ARG A 38 3.09 -8.09 18.11
N GLY A 39 1.86 -7.70 18.42
CA GLY A 39 0.84 -7.48 17.40
C GLY A 39 1.26 -6.38 16.43
N GLN A 40 0.91 -6.55 15.15
CA GLN A 40 1.01 -5.50 14.14
C GLN A 40 -0.31 -4.74 14.03
N PHE A 41 -0.30 -3.60 13.34
CA PHE A 41 -1.53 -2.86 13.05
C PHE A 41 -2.48 -3.76 12.25
N PRO A 42 -3.68 -4.09 12.78
CA PRO A 42 -4.51 -5.16 12.24
C PRO A 42 -5.53 -4.70 11.20
N LEU A 43 -5.73 -3.38 11.03
CA LEU A 43 -6.79 -2.83 10.18
C LEU A 43 -6.21 -2.31 8.86
N SER A 44 -6.91 -2.60 7.77
CA SER A 44 -6.77 -1.94 6.48
C SER A 44 -8.17 -1.52 6.01
N ILE A 45 -8.25 -0.61 5.04
CA ILE A 45 -9.56 -0.13 4.58
C ILE A 45 -10.29 -1.24 3.84
N SER A 46 -9.57 -2.06 3.07
CA SER A 46 -10.15 -3.24 2.40
C SER A 46 -10.60 -4.30 3.41
N LEU A 47 -9.90 -4.49 4.53
CA LEU A 47 -10.36 -5.39 5.59
C LEU A 47 -11.68 -4.89 6.17
N ILE A 48 -11.79 -3.59 6.45
CA ILE A 48 -13.01 -3.02 7.01
C ILE A 48 -14.18 -3.18 6.03
N LEU A 49 -13.97 -2.88 4.74
CA LEU A 49 -14.98 -3.13 3.71
C LEU A 49 -15.43 -4.60 3.66
N ARG A 50 -14.48 -5.54 3.76
CA ARG A 50 -14.78 -6.98 3.81
C ARG A 50 -15.55 -7.39 5.05
N LEU A 51 -15.28 -6.78 6.21
CA LEU A 51 -16.03 -7.01 7.43
C LEU A 51 -17.47 -6.48 7.29
N MET A 52 -17.65 -5.34 6.63
CA MET A 52 -18.98 -4.81 6.32
C MET A 52 -19.74 -5.72 5.36
N LEU A 53 -19.08 -6.26 4.31
CA LEU A 53 -19.65 -7.29 3.44
C LEU A 53 -20.05 -8.56 4.20
N LEU A 54 -19.21 -9.03 5.13
CA LEU A 54 -19.53 -10.18 5.96
C LEU A 54 -20.75 -9.90 6.85
N ALA A 55 -20.84 -8.72 7.44
CA ALA A 55 -21.94 -8.34 8.31
C ALA A 55 -23.28 -8.18 7.55
N SER A 56 -23.24 -7.70 6.31
CA SER A 56 -24.45 -7.46 5.50
C SER A 56 -24.90 -8.66 4.66
N ARG A 57 -23.98 -9.53 4.23
CA ARG A 57 -24.27 -10.63 3.29
C ARG A 57 -24.15 -12.03 3.89
N ALA A 58 -23.96 -12.15 5.21
CA ALA A 58 -24.01 -13.45 5.88
C ALA A 58 -25.43 -14.03 5.84
N ASP A 59 -25.52 -15.37 5.72
CA ASP A 59 -26.80 -16.09 5.79
C ASP A 59 -27.55 -15.79 7.11
N ASP A 60 -26.79 -15.66 8.20
CA ASP A 60 -27.25 -15.14 9.48
C ASP A 60 -26.57 -13.78 9.76
N PRO A 61 -27.30 -12.66 9.64
CA PRO A 61 -26.76 -11.33 9.89
C PRO A 61 -26.20 -11.12 11.29
N GLU A 62 -26.75 -11.77 12.31
CA GLU A 62 -26.30 -11.61 13.69
C GLU A 62 -24.98 -12.35 13.92
N ASP A 63 -24.83 -13.55 13.36
CA ASP A 63 -23.56 -14.27 13.33
C ASP A 63 -22.48 -13.50 12.54
N GLY A 64 -22.84 -12.97 11.37
CA GLY A 64 -21.94 -12.13 10.55
C GLY A 64 -21.41 -10.92 11.33
N LYS A 65 -22.30 -10.17 11.99
CA LYS A 65 -21.94 -9.05 12.87
C LYS A 65 -21.08 -9.50 14.06
N ALA A 66 -21.43 -10.60 14.71
CA ALA A 66 -20.67 -11.12 15.85
C ALA A 66 -19.23 -11.49 15.45
N LYS A 67 -19.06 -12.14 14.29
CA LYS A 67 -17.74 -12.47 13.71
C LYS A 67 -16.94 -11.21 13.38
N ALA A 68 -17.57 -10.22 12.73
CA ALA A 68 -16.91 -8.96 12.42
C ALA A 68 -16.44 -8.22 13.69
N LEU A 69 -17.31 -8.14 14.71
CA LEU A 69 -16.97 -7.55 16.00
C LEU A 69 -15.86 -8.31 16.72
N SER A 70 -15.83 -9.64 16.62
CA SER A 70 -14.79 -10.47 17.22
C SER A 70 -13.41 -10.13 16.65
N VAL A 71 -13.30 -10.01 15.31
CA VAL A 71 -12.06 -9.62 14.63
C VAL A 71 -11.58 -8.22 15.07
N LEU A 72 -12.50 -7.26 15.21
CA LEU A 72 -12.17 -5.89 15.62
C LEU A 72 -11.76 -5.79 17.10
N LYS A 73 -12.36 -6.61 17.99
CA LYS A 73 -12.13 -6.55 19.44
C LYS A 73 -10.89 -7.32 19.88
N HIS A 74 -10.59 -8.47 19.27
CA HIS A 74 -9.61 -9.43 19.77
C HIS A 74 -8.27 -9.39 19.02
N SER A 75 -7.77 -8.21 18.68
CA SER A 75 -6.42 -8.06 18.12
C SER A 75 -5.34 -8.29 19.19
N LEU A 76 -4.26 -8.98 18.80
CA LEU A 76 -3.06 -9.11 19.64
C LEU A 76 -2.45 -7.74 19.98
N LEU A 77 -2.63 -6.72 19.12
CA LEU A 77 -2.12 -5.38 19.36
C LEU A 77 -2.82 -4.70 20.54
N SER A 78 -4.14 -4.89 20.68
CA SER A 78 -4.96 -4.31 21.75
C SER A 78 -5.01 -5.16 23.02
N PHE A 79 -4.44 -6.38 23.00
CA PHE A 79 -4.45 -7.27 24.14
C PHE A 79 -3.81 -6.63 25.39
N LYS A 80 -4.62 -6.45 26.45
CA LYS A 80 -4.26 -5.74 27.70
C LYS A 80 -3.82 -4.27 27.50
N ARG A 81 -4.20 -3.63 26.38
CA ARG A 81 -3.84 -2.25 26.03
C ARG A 81 -5.09 -1.45 25.61
N PRO A 82 -5.86 -0.89 26.56
CA PRO A 82 -7.12 -0.20 26.26
C PRO A 82 -6.94 1.01 25.33
N ARG A 83 -5.88 1.81 25.51
CA ARG A 83 -5.56 2.96 24.63
C ARG A 83 -5.43 2.56 23.16
N THR A 84 -4.79 1.42 22.89
CA THR A 84 -4.66 0.89 21.53
C THR A 84 -6.01 0.46 20.98
N ALA A 85 -6.90 -0.10 21.79
CA ALA A 85 -8.25 -0.43 21.34
C ALA A 85 -9.02 0.83 20.91
N ASP A 86 -8.90 1.92 21.65
CA ASP A 86 -9.56 3.19 21.31
C ASP A 86 -8.98 3.81 20.03
N MET A 87 -7.66 3.77 19.85
CA MET A 87 -7.02 4.13 18.59
C MET A 87 -7.55 3.32 17.40
N LEU A 88 -7.70 1.99 17.55
CA LEU A 88 -8.24 1.15 16.48
C LEU A 88 -9.69 1.51 16.13
N LYS A 89 -10.51 1.90 17.12
CA LYS A 89 -11.86 2.41 16.88
C LYS A 89 -11.84 3.71 16.09
N LEU A 90 -10.94 4.64 16.41
CA LEU A 90 -10.80 5.90 15.67
C LEU A 90 -10.40 5.65 14.22
N TYR A 91 -9.44 4.74 13.98
CA TYR A 91 -9.06 4.36 12.62
C TYR A 91 -10.19 3.64 11.87
N PHE A 92 -10.95 2.80 12.58
CA PHE A 92 -12.13 2.16 12.01
C PHE A 92 -13.18 3.18 11.57
N LEU A 93 -13.44 4.21 12.39
CA LEU A 93 -14.35 5.31 12.04
C LEU A 93 -13.87 6.09 10.81
N PHE A 94 -12.58 6.42 10.75
CA PHE A 94 -11.99 7.04 9.55
C PHE A 94 -12.20 6.19 8.31
N SER A 95 -11.93 4.90 8.41
CA SER A 95 -12.05 3.98 7.28
C SER A 95 -13.50 3.86 6.81
N LEU A 96 -14.47 3.80 7.72
CA LEU A 96 -15.89 3.85 7.37
C LEU A 96 -16.26 5.15 6.68
N GLN A 97 -15.82 6.30 7.22
CA GLN A 97 -16.10 7.60 6.62
C GLN A 97 -15.54 7.71 5.20
N LEU A 98 -14.32 7.22 4.98
CA LEU A 98 -13.71 7.17 3.66
C LEU A 98 -14.50 6.25 2.71
N LEU A 99 -14.89 5.05 3.18
CA LEU A 99 -15.66 4.11 2.37
C LEU A 99 -17.04 4.64 1.98
N VAL A 100 -17.70 5.39 2.88
CA VAL A 100 -18.97 6.08 2.58
C VAL A 100 -18.76 7.23 1.60
N LYS A 101 -17.71 8.04 1.80
CA LYS A 101 -17.39 9.18 0.92
C LYS A 101 -17.11 8.75 -0.52
N GLU A 102 -16.40 7.63 -0.69
CA GLU A 102 -16.07 7.08 -2.01
C GLU A 102 -17.19 6.18 -2.59
N GLY A 103 -18.31 6.01 -1.88
CA GLY A 103 -19.49 5.30 -2.37
C GLY A 103 -19.42 3.77 -2.34
N TYR A 104 -18.49 3.19 -1.58
CA TYR A 104 -18.40 1.74 -1.37
C TYR A 104 -19.39 1.22 -0.34
N ILE A 105 -19.89 2.09 0.54
CA ILE A 105 -20.87 1.80 1.57
C ILE A 105 -21.90 2.93 1.58
N ASP A 106 -23.18 2.61 1.77
CA ASP A 106 -24.25 3.60 1.96
C ASP A 106 -24.24 4.22 3.38
N GLN A 107 -25.20 5.10 3.68
CA GLN A 107 -25.30 5.74 4.99
C GLN A 107 -25.74 4.78 6.09
N GLU A 108 -26.40 3.70 5.71
CA GLU A 108 -26.92 2.63 6.56
C GLU A 108 -25.84 1.57 6.88
N GLY A 109 -24.70 1.60 6.20
CA GLY A 109 -23.59 0.67 6.40
C GLY A 109 -23.59 -0.54 5.47
N ASN A 110 -24.43 -0.57 4.43
CA ASN A 110 -24.47 -1.65 3.46
C ASN A 110 -23.48 -1.41 2.31
N PRO A 111 -22.73 -2.43 1.88
CA PRO A 111 -21.81 -2.31 0.75
C PRO A 111 -22.52 -2.14 -0.60
N THR A 112 -22.06 -1.19 -1.40
CA THR A 112 -22.66 -0.78 -2.68
C THR A 112 -21.66 -0.75 -3.83
N GLY A 113 -22.18 -0.78 -5.06
CA GLY A 113 -21.40 -0.58 -6.30
C GLY A 113 -20.19 -1.52 -6.40
N PHE A 114 -18.99 -0.92 -6.48
CA PHE A 114 -17.72 -1.64 -6.66
C PHE A 114 -17.18 -2.32 -5.38
N ALA A 115 -17.93 -2.34 -4.27
CA ALA A 115 -17.47 -2.93 -3.00
C ALA A 115 -17.00 -4.40 -3.14
N GLY A 116 -17.69 -5.19 -3.96
CA GLY A 116 -17.31 -6.58 -4.24
C GLY A 116 -15.95 -6.66 -4.95
N LEU A 117 -15.80 -5.92 -6.05
CA LEU A 117 -14.56 -5.85 -6.84
C LEU A 117 -13.35 -5.44 -5.99
N VAL A 118 -13.48 -4.35 -5.22
CA VAL A 118 -12.39 -3.86 -4.35
C VAL A 118 -12.00 -4.90 -3.31
N SER A 119 -13.00 -5.63 -2.77
CA SER A 119 -12.79 -6.67 -1.77
C SER A 119 -12.10 -7.91 -2.32
N HIS A 120 -12.38 -8.29 -3.57
CA HIS A 120 -11.63 -9.33 -4.26
C HIS A 120 -10.15 -8.95 -4.44
N LEU A 121 -9.87 -7.67 -4.66
CA LEU A 121 -8.52 -7.11 -4.85
C LEU A 121 -7.82 -6.63 -3.56
N HIS A 122 -8.34 -7.00 -2.37
CA HIS A 122 -7.86 -6.50 -1.07
C HIS A 122 -6.34 -6.62 -0.81
N TYR A 123 -5.66 -7.61 -1.40
CA TYR A 123 -4.22 -7.82 -1.22
C TYR A 123 -3.37 -6.78 -1.96
N HIS A 124 -3.98 -5.99 -2.85
CA HIS A 124 -3.35 -4.91 -3.60
C HIS A 124 -3.71 -3.53 -3.05
N GLU A 125 -4.15 -3.41 -1.80
CA GLU A 125 -4.40 -2.09 -1.19
C GLU A 125 -3.12 -1.23 -1.18
N PRO A 126 -3.16 0.05 -1.62
CA PRO A 126 -4.34 0.84 -2.03
C PRO A 126 -4.66 0.87 -3.54
N SER A 127 -3.94 0.12 -4.38
CA SER A 127 -4.14 0.08 -5.83
C SER A 127 -5.54 -0.35 -6.25
N ASN A 128 -6.22 -1.17 -5.45
CA ASN A 128 -7.62 -1.56 -5.67
C ASN A 128 -8.58 -0.35 -5.65
N PHE A 129 -8.39 0.60 -4.74
CA PHE A 129 -9.20 1.83 -4.67
C PHE A 129 -8.87 2.78 -5.83
N VAL A 130 -7.58 2.93 -6.16
CA VAL A 130 -7.14 3.73 -7.32
C VAL A 130 -7.73 3.19 -8.62
N PHE A 131 -7.74 1.87 -8.80
CA PHE A 131 -8.32 1.22 -9.96
C PHE A 131 -9.80 1.57 -10.15
N VAL A 132 -10.59 1.55 -9.07
CA VAL A 132 -12.00 1.94 -9.12
C VAL A 132 -12.15 3.44 -9.37
N SER A 133 -11.30 4.29 -8.79
CA SER A 133 -11.28 5.72 -9.10
C SER A 133 -11.10 5.97 -10.61
N PHE A 134 -10.23 5.20 -11.28
CA PHE A 134 -10.06 5.27 -12.74
C PHE A 134 -11.28 4.79 -13.52
N LEU A 135 -11.97 3.75 -13.03
CA LEU A 135 -13.23 3.25 -13.63
C LEU A 135 -14.34 4.29 -13.52
N VAL A 136 -14.55 4.87 -12.33
CA VAL A 136 -15.60 5.88 -12.07
C VAL A 136 -15.37 7.15 -12.90
N ARG A 137 -14.10 7.51 -13.16
CA ARG A 137 -13.74 8.63 -14.04
C ARG A 137 -13.88 8.33 -15.54
N GLY A 138 -14.17 7.09 -15.94
CA GLY A 138 -14.29 6.69 -17.34
C GLY A 138 -12.96 6.64 -18.11
N LEU A 139 -11.81 6.61 -17.42
CA LEU A 139 -10.50 6.56 -18.09
C LEU A 139 -10.33 5.28 -18.90
N PHE A 140 -10.81 4.15 -18.38
CA PHE A 140 -10.79 2.89 -19.11
C PHE A 140 -11.71 2.93 -20.33
N HIS A 141 -12.85 3.65 -20.30
CA HIS A 141 -13.70 3.84 -21.47
C HIS A 141 -13.01 4.67 -22.56
N ASN A 142 -12.21 5.67 -22.18
CA ASN A 142 -11.41 6.45 -23.11
C ASN A 142 -10.26 5.64 -23.72
N LEU A 143 -9.63 4.78 -22.92
CA LEU A 143 -8.53 3.93 -23.36
C LEU A 143 -9.02 2.77 -24.25
N CYS A 144 -10.10 2.10 -23.84
CA CYS A 144 -10.64 0.92 -24.50
C CYS A 144 -11.58 1.31 -25.64
N GLN A 145 -11.07 1.98 -26.68
CA GLN A 145 -11.83 2.23 -27.91
C GLN A 145 -11.56 1.14 -28.96
N PRO A 146 -12.59 0.56 -29.58
CA PRO A 146 -12.43 -0.48 -30.59
C PRO A 146 -11.86 0.12 -31.89
N THR A 147 -11.07 -0.68 -32.62
CA THR A 147 -10.43 -0.26 -33.88
C THR A 147 -11.44 0.11 -34.97
N GLN A 148 -12.64 -0.47 -34.92
CA GLN A 148 -13.77 -0.16 -35.79
C GLN A 148 -15.05 -0.12 -34.94
N LYS A 149 -16.00 0.78 -35.26
CA LYS A 149 -17.29 0.85 -34.56
C LYS A 149 -18.01 -0.51 -34.67
N GLY A 150 -18.32 -1.13 -33.54
CA GLY A 150 -18.96 -2.45 -33.45
C GLY A 150 -18.01 -3.65 -33.46
N SER A 151 -16.69 -3.45 -33.52
CA SER A 151 -15.72 -4.53 -33.35
C SER A 151 -15.60 -4.92 -31.89
N ARG A 152 -15.72 -6.22 -31.59
CA ARG A 152 -15.44 -6.80 -30.26
C ARG A 152 -13.95 -7.00 -29.98
N ARG A 153 -13.07 -6.58 -30.90
CA ARG A 153 -11.62 -6.69 -30.78
C ARG A 153 -10.94 -5.34 -30.68
N PHE A 154 -9.99 -5.27 -29.75
CA PHE A 154 -9.16 -4.10 -29.48
C PHE A 154 -7.77 -4.25 -30.10
N SER A 155 -7.17 -3.13 -30.47
CA SER A 155 -5.83 -3.10 -31.07
C SER A 155 -4.75 -3.55 -30.08
N LYS A 156 -3.62 -3.98 -30.61
CA LYS A 156 -2.47 -4.38 -29.78
C LYS A 156 -1.97 -3.21 -28.91
N ASP A 157 -1.97 -1.99 -29.45
CA ASP A 157 -1.56 -0.78 -28.72
C ASP A 157 -2.46 -0.51 -27.50
N VAL A 158 -3.78 -0.61 -27.67
CA VAL A 158 -4.75 -0.45 -26.56
C VAL A 158 -4.51 -1.50 -25.48
N MET A 159 -4.32 -2.77 -25.86
CA MET A 159 -4.04 -3.83 -24.88
C MET A 159 -2.70 -3.65 -24.18
N GLU A 160 -1.65 -3.23 -24.89
CA GLU A 160 -0.34 -2.96 -24.28
C GLU A 160 -0.40 -1.78 -23.30
N LYS A 161 -1.14 -0.71 -23.63
CA LYS A 161 -1.40 0.40 -22.69
C LYS A 161 -2.25 -0.03 -21.49
N LEU A 162 -3.25 -0.90 -21.70
CA LEU A 162 -4.04 -1.45 -20.60
C LEU A 162 -3.17 -2.27 -19.64
N VAL A 163 -2.27 -3.11 -20.17
CA VAL A 163 -1.30 -3.86 -19.36
C VAL A 163 -0.32 -2.93 -18.66
N LEU A 164 0.12 -1.84 -19.32
CA LEU A 164 0.99 -0.83 -18.70
C LEU A 164 0.33 -0.19 -17.46
N VAL A 165 -0.94 0.21 -17.56
CA VAL A 165 -1.71 0.76 -16.43
C VAL A 165 -1.85 -0.28 -15.32
N LEU A 166 -2.25 -1.51 -15.64
CA LEU A 166 -2.41 -2.58 -14.65
C LEU A 166 -1.07 -2.98 -14.01
N ALA A 167 0.03 -2.96 -14.75
CA ALA A 167 1.36 -3.25 -14.22
C ALA A 167 1.81 -2.15 -13.23
N ASN A 168 1.48 -0.88 -13.49
CA ASN A 168 1.75 0.22 -12.58
C ASN A 168 0.92 0.16 -11.29
N LEU A 169 -0.26 -0.46 -11.33
CA LEU A 169 -1.13 -0.63 -10.16
C LEU A 169 -0.83 -1.93 -9.39
N PHE A 170 -0.79 -3.07 -10.07
CA PHE A 170 -0.78 -4.41 -9.47
C PHE A 170 0.53 -5.17 -9.70
N GLY A 171 1.31 -4.81 -10.72
CA GLY A 171 2.59 -5.46 -11.09
C GLY A 171 3.82 -4.76 -10.50
N ARG A 172 3.71 -4.17 -9.31
CA ARG A 172 4.74 -3.28 -8.78
C ARG A 172 5.94 -4.04 -8.20
N HIS A 173 6.98 -4.21 -9.02
CA HIS A 173 8.27 -4.74 -8.60
C HIS A 173 9.39 -3.74 -8.90
N TYR A 174 10.20 -3.37 -7.90
CA TYR A 174 11.20 -2.31 -8.06
C TYR A 174 12.60 -2.88 -8.29
N PHE A 175 13.34 -2.28 -9.22
CA PHE A 175 14.77 -2.47 -9.29
C PHE A 175 15.50 -1.60 -8.26
N PRO A 176 16.67 -2.05 -7.76
CA PRO A 176 17.59 -1.18 -7.05
C PRO A 176 17.97 0.04 -7.91
N ALA A 177 18.04 1.24 -7.32
CA ALA A 177 18.33 2.47 -8.06
C ALA A 177 19.61 2.40 -8.91
N LYS A 178 20.67 1.75 -8.39
CA LYS A 178 21.94 1.52 -9.10
C LYS A 178 21.81 0.76 -10.42
N PHE A 179 20.69 0.08 -10.65
CA PHE A 179 20.48 -0.72 -11.85
C PHE A 179 20.31 0.15 -13.10
N GLN A 180 19.84 1.40 -12.95
CA GLN A 180 19.78 2.35 -14.06
C GLN A 180 21.18 2.78 -14.55
N ASP A 181 22.15 2.81 -13.64
CA ASP A 181 23.52 3.26 -13.94
C ASP A 181 24.36 2.18 -14.63
N ALA A 182 23.90 0.92 -14.62
CA ALA A 182 24.61 -0.19 -15.22
C ALA A 182 24.32 -0.23 -16.74
N ASN A 183 25.37 -0.02 -17.56
CA ASN A 183 25.36 -0.22 -19.02
C ASN A 183 25.12 -1.70 -19.38
N THR A 184 23.90 -2.17 -19.16
CA THR A 184 23.50 -3.56 -19.37
C THR A 184 22.89 -3.64 -20.77
N LYS A 185 23.39 -4.57 -21.60
CA LYS A 185 22.72 -4.91 -22.86
C LYS A 185 21.52 -5.78 -22.53
N PHE A 186 20.33 -5.34 -22.92
CA PHE A 186 19.10 -6.11 -22.79
C PHE A 186 18.78 -6.76 -24.13
N TYR A 187 18.29 -8.01 -24.09
CA TYR A 187 17.86 -8.73 -25.28
C TYR A 187 16.38 -8.47 -25.60
N GLN A 188 15.60 -8.09 -24.59
CA GLN A 188 14.21 -7.70 -24.67
C GLN A 188 14.01 -6.19 -24.59
N SER A 189 12.91 -5.73 -25.20
CA SER A 189 12.65 -4.31 -25.45
C SER A 189 12.04 -3.54 -24.28
N LYS A 190 11.55 -4.20 -23.22
CA LYS A 190 10.81 -3.56 -22.12
C LYS A 190 11.23 -4.13 -20.76
N VAL A 191 12.39 -3.73 -20.26
CA VAL A 191 12.86 -4.12 -18.91
C VAL A 191 12.35 -3.15 -17.83
N PHE A 192 12.38 -1.86 -18.13
CA PHE A 192 11.85 -0.81 -17.27
C PHE A 192 10.40 -0.52 -17.65
N LEU A 193 9.54 -0.41 -16.64
CA LEU A 193 8.15 -0.02 -16.83
C LEU A 193 8.08 1.48 -17.08
N ASP A 194 7.40 1.87 -18.15
CA ASP A 194 7.13 3.26 -18.44
C ASP A 194 6.17 3.84 -17.37
N ASP A 195 6.23 5.15 -17.16
CA ASP A 195 5.32 5.84 -16.24
C ASP A 195 3.85 5.72 -16.75
N LEU A 196 2.88 6.01 -15.88
CA LEU A 196 1.46 6.00 -16.26
C LEU A 196 1.18 7.01 -17.38
N PRO A 197 0.20 6.75 -18.27
CA PRO A 197 -0.26 7.76 -19.22
C PRO A 197 -0.72 9.04 -18.49
N ASP A 198 -0.55 10.21 -19.12
CA ASP A 198 -0.73 11.52 -18.48
C ASP A 198 -2.11 11.71 -17.83
N ASP A 199 -3.17 11.19 -18.45
CA ASP A 199 -4.54 11.22 -17.94
C ASP A 199 -4.73 10.35 -16.70
N PHE A 200 -4.10 9.16 -16.67
CA PHE A 200 -4.08 8.28 -15.50
C PHE A 200 -3.20 8.84 -14.37
N ASP A 201 -2.05 9.44 -14.69
CA ASP A 201 -1.16 10.05 -13.70
C ASP A 201 -1.82 11.28 -13.04
N ALA A 202 -2.49 12.13 -13.83
CA ALA A 202 -3.26 13.26 -13.31
C ALA A 202 -4.39 12.79 -12.37
N ALA A 203 -5.12 11.74 -12.75
CA ALA A 203 -6.17 11.18 -11.90
C ALA A 203 -5.62 10.54 -10.62
N LEU A 204 -4.45 9.88 -10.69
CA LEU A 204 -3.77 9.33 -9.52
C LEU A 204 -3.33 10.44 -8.57
N HIS A 205 -2.75 11.52 -9.10
CA HIS A 205 -2.33 12.67 -8.31
C HIS A 205 -3.53 13.29 -7.58
N GLU A 206 -4.66 13.47 -8.27
CA GLU A 206 -5.87 14.03 -7.67
C GLU A 206 -6.45 13.12 -6.58
N TYR A 207 -6.52 11.81 -6.82
CA TYR A 207 -6.93 10.83 -5.81
C TYR A 207 -6.03 10.90 -4.57
N ASN A 208 -4.71 10.83 -4.76
CA ASN A 208 -3.74 10.89 -3.66
C ASN A 208 -3.84 12.19 -2.88
N MET A 209 -4.06 13.33 -3.56
CA MET A 209 -4.24 14.63 -2.92
C MET A 209 -5.49 14.66 -2.03
N GLN A 210 -6.61 14.12 -2.52
CA GLN A 210 -7.86 14.09 -1.79
C GLN A 210 -7.78 13.19 -0.55
N VAL A 211 -7.28 11.96 -0.71
CA VAL A 211 -7.08 11.01 0.39
C VAL A 211 -6.12 11.58 1.44
N THR A 212 -5.01 12.18 0.99
CA THR A 212 -4.04 12.86 1.84
C THR A 212 -4.72 13.94 2.67
N LYS A 213 -5.55 14.79 2.06
CA LYS A 213 -6.27 15.84 2.77
C LYS A 213 -7.23 15.27 3.82
N ASP A 214 -7.99 14.24 3.49
CA ASP A 214 -8.92 13.59 4.42
C ASP A 214 -8.19 12.96 5.61
N PHE A 215 -7.08 12.25 5.33
CA PHE A 215 -6.29 11.61 6.37
C PHE A 215 -5.58 12.64 7.27
N ALA A 216 -5.08 13.74 6.71
CA ALA A 216 -4.49 14.83 7.48
C ALA A 216 -5.52 15.45 8.44
N ASN A 217 -6.74 15.72 7.96
CA ASN A 217 -7.82 16.21 8.81
C ASN A 217 -8.16 15.23 9.93
N PHE A 218 -8.22 13.93 9.61
CA PHE A 218 -8.43 12.88 10.60
C PHE A 218 -7.33 12.87 11.67
N LEU A 219 -6.06 12.93 11.27
CA LEU A 219 -4.93 13.01 12.20
C LEU A 219 -5.03 14.23 13.10
N GLN A 220 -5.38 15.41 12.57
CA GLN A 220 -5.56 16.62 13.36
C GLN A 220 -6.67 16.49 14.42
N ILE A 221 -7.78 15.83 14.07
CA ILE A 221 -8.89 15.59 15.00
C ILE A 221 -8.45 14.62 16.11
N VAL A 222 -7.85 13.49 15.74
CA VAL A 222 -7.41 12.46 16.69
C VAL A 222 -6.30 12.95 17.60
N SER A 223 -5.40 13.80 17.10
CA SER A 223 -4.30 14.39 17.90
C SER A 223 -4.79 15.24 19.07
N ARG A 224 -6.03 15.76 19.03
CA ARG A 224 -6.65 16.43 20.20
C ARG A 224 -6.90 15.48 21.37
N LEU A 225 -6.94 14.17 21.12
CA LEU A 225 -7.13 13.12 22.12
C LEU A 225 -5.79 12.56 22.65
N ALA A 226 -4.67 13.08 22.17
CA ALA A 226 -3.33 12.63 22.54
C ALA A 226 -2.98 12.94 24.02
N ASP A 227 -2.15 12.08 24.62
CA ASP A 227 -1.67 12.28 25.99
C ASP A 227 -0.44 13.19 25.98
N MET A 228 -0.67 14.51 25.95
CA MET A 228 0.39 15.51 25.85
C MET A 228 1.44 15.42 26.97
N LYS A 229 1.07 14.89 28.15
CA LYS A 229 2.04 14.68 29.23
C LYS A 229 3.11 13.67 28.84
N GLN A 230 2.76 12.66 28.06
CA GLN A 230 3.71 11.68 27.52
C GLN A 230 4.45 12.23 26.30
N GLU A 231 3.80 13.05 25.47
CA GLU A 231 4.44 13.66 24.30
C GLU A 231 5.57 14.64 24.66
N TYR A 232 5.48 15.30 25.82
CA TYR A 232 6.56 16.15 26.33
C TYR A 232 7.70 15.37 27.02
N GLN A 233 7.68 14.03 26.97
CA GLN A 233 8.73 13.19 27.54
C GLN A 233 9.58 12.54 26.45
N LEU A 234 10.89 12.47 26.67
CA LEU A 234 11.78 11.73 25.77
C LEU A 234 11.47 10.21 25.85
N PRO A 235 11.29 9.51 24.69
CA PRO A 235 10.83 8.12 24.68
C PRO A 235 11.72 7.11 25.44
N LEU A 236 13.03 7.35 25.47
CA LEU A 236 14.00 6.43 26.10
C LEU A 236 14.35 6.83 27.53
N SER A 237 14.68 8.10 27.76
CA SER A 237 15.14 8.60 29.06
C SER A 237 14.00 9.02 29.98
N LYS A 238 12.79 9.24 29.45
CA LYS A 238 11.60 9.74 30.16
C LYS A 238 11.80 11.12 30.79
N ILE A 239 12.81 11.88 30.33
CA ILE A 239 13.03 13.26 30.77
C ILE A 239 11.88 14.11 30.25
N GLN A 240 11.28 14.89 31.15
CA GLN A 240 10.11 15.72 30.89
C GLN A 240 10.49 17.15 30.55
N PHE A 241 9.91 17.69 29.47
CA PHE A 241 10.12 19.05 28.97
C PHE A 241 8.89 19.95 29.17
N THR A 242 8.25 19.86 30.35
CA THR A 242 7.16 20.77 30.73
C THR A 242 7.75 21.94 31.53
N GLY A 243 8.38 22.89 30.83
CA GLY A 243 9.00 24.08 31.44
C GLY A 243 8.07 25.30 31.43
N LYS A 244 8.37 26.28 32.30
CA LYS A 244 7.79 27.63 32.23
C LYS A 244 8.29 28.34 30.97
N GLU A 245 7.43 29.14 30.35
CA GLU A 245 7.77 29.95 29.17
C GLU A 245 8.97 30.86 29.51
N CYS A 246 10.02 30.78 28.68
CA CYS A 246 11.17 31.66 28.77
C CYS A 246 10.84 32.90 27.91
N GLU A 247 10.27 33.93 28.51
CA GLU A 247 9.77 35.10 27.76
C GLU A 247 10.87 36.05 27.26
N ASP A 248 12.10 35.92 27.76
CA ASP A 248 13.12 36.96 27.61
C ASP A 248 14.03 36.82 26.36
N SER A 249 13.56 36.18 25.27
CA SER A 249 14.38 35.98 24.07
C SER A 249 13.65 36.27 22.74
N PRO A 250 14.29 37.04 21.82
CA PRO A 250 13.81 37.21 20.44
C PRO A 250 13.65 35.90 19.68
N LEU A 251 14.48 34.89 20.00
CA LEU A 251 14.39 33.56 19.40
C LEU A 251 13.11 32.83 19.83
N VAL A 252 12.75 32.92 21.11
CA VAL A 252 11.50 32.33 21.62
C VAL A 252 10.30 33.01 20.99
N SER A 253 10.32 34.34 20.88
CA SER A 253 9.26 35.10 20.20
C SER A 253 9.09 34.66 18.73
N HIS A 254 10.19 34.47 18.00
CA HIS A 254 10.17 33.97 16.63
C HIS A 254 9.63 32.54 16.54
N LEU A 255 10.09 31.62 17.41
CA LEU A 255 9.63 30.23 17.41
C LEU A 255 8.14 30.09 17.80
N MET A 256 7.66 30.92 18.73
CA MET A 256 6.27 30.94 19.19
C MET A 256 5.32 31.61 18.17
N SER A 257 5.83 32.52 17.34
CA SER A 257 5.06 33.09 16.22
C SER A 257 4.68 32.04 15.16
N CYS A 258 5.39 30.91 15.13
CA CYS A 258 5.19 29.79 14.20
C CYS A 258 4.24 28.70 14.71
N THR A 259 3.46 28.93 15.77
CA THR A 259 2.63 27.92 16.45
C THR A 259 1.43 27.40 15.65
N LYS A 260 1.02 28.08 14.57
CA LYS A 260 -0.12 27.65 13.74
C LYS A 260 0.22 26.37 12.96
N GLY A 261 -0.68 25.39 13.00
CA GLY A 261 -0.56 24.14 12.24
C GLY A 261 0.42 23.13 12.83
N ARG A 262 0.52 23.04 14.16
CA ARG A 262 1.39 22.09 14.89
C ARG A 262 0.59 21.34 15.95
N VAL A 263 -0.48 20.67 15.52
CA VAL A 263 -1.41 19.93 16.39
C VAL A 263 -1.09 18.44 16.38
N ALA A 264 -0.76 17.87 15.23
CA ALA A 264 -0.55 16.44 15.06
C ALA A 264 0.92 16.01 15.05
N ILE A 265 1.83 16.97 15.16
CA ILE A 265 3.28 16.75 15.16
C ILE A 265 3.84 16.68 16.57
N SER A 266 4.81 15.79 16.78
CA SER A 266 5.60 15.70 18.01
C SER A 266 6.24 17.05 18.35
N PRO A 267 6.14 17.51 19.61
CA PRO A 267 6.79 18.75 20.05
C PRO A 267 8.30 18.80 19.73
N PHE A 268 8.97 17.64 19.72
CA PHE A 268 10.39 17.54 19.38
C PHE A 268 10.65 17.64 17.87
N ALA A 269 9.81 17.03 17.04
CA ALA A 269 9.95 17.10 15.58
C ALA A 269 9.57 18.47 15.01
N CYS A 270 8.67 19.18 15.71
CA CYS A 270 8.25 20.54 15.40
C CYS A 270 9.42 21.55 15.40
N LEU A 271 10.42 21.35 16.28
CA LEU A 271 11.61 22.21 16.35
C LEU A 271 12.46 22.19 15.07
N SER A 272 12.32 21.15 14.26
CA SER A 272 13.00 21.04 12.96
C SER A 272 12.25 21.75 11.81
N GLY A 273 11.17 22.48 12.09
CA GLY A 273 10.43 23.27 11.10
C GLY A 273 9.33 22.50 10.36
N ASN A 274 8.88 21.35 10.88
CA ASN A 274 7.79 20.58 10.28
C ASN A 274 6.41 21.12 10.73
N PHE A 275 5.44 21.12 9.82
CA PHE A 275 4.06 21.55 10.04
C PHE A 275 3.06 20.44 9.68
N ASP A 276 1.83 20.51 10.20
CA ASP A 276 0.81 19.47 10.03
C ASP A 276 0.52 19.17 8.55
N GLY A 277 0.70 20.16 7.66
CA GLY A 277 0.57 19.99 6.21
C GLY A 277 1.65 19.08 5.60
N ASP A 278 2.80 18.95 6.26
CA ASP A 278 3.93 18.16 5.78
C ASP A 278 3.81 16.67 6.13
N LEU A 279 2.90 16.30 7.05
CA LEU A 279 2.82 14.97 7.67
C LEU A 279 2.70 13.80 6.68
N LEU A 280 2.21 14.07 5.48
CA LEU A 280 1.93 13.07 4.44
C LEU A 280 2.79 13.28 3.19
N HIS A 281 3.77 14.19 3.23
CA HIS A 281 4.71 14.35 2.13
C HIS A 281 5.63 13.11 1.99
N PRO A 282 5.94 12.68 0.76
CA PRO A 282 6.87 11.60 0.52
C PRO A 282 8.23 11.86 1.19
N GLY A 283 8.69 10.93 2.04
CA GLY A 283 9.96 11.03 2.75
C GLY A 283 9.87 11.51 4.20
N VAL A 284 8.68 11.89 4.66
CA VAL A 284 8.44 12.20 6.08
C VAL A 284 8.49 10.93 6.93
N SER A 285 9.28 10.96 8.01
CA SER A 285 9.45 9.82 8.91
C SER A 285 8.20 9.61 9.78
N ASN A 286 7.84 8.35 10.07
CA ASN A 286 6.75 8.01 11.00
C ASN A 286 6.85 8.72 12.36
N ASN A 287 8.08 9.07 12.76
CA ASN A 287 8.36 9.64 14.07
C ASN A 287 7.93 11.12 14.21
N MET A 288 7.38 11.72 13.14
CA MET A 288 6.91 13.11 13.19
C MET A 288 5.53 13.25 13.82
N ILE A 289 4.66 12.23 13.73
CA ILE A 289 3.31 12.27 14.33
C ILE A 289 3.41 12.03 15.84
N LEU A 290 2.47 12.59 16.61
CA LEU A 290 2.31 12.30 18.05
C LEU A 290 2.34 10.79 18.34
N HIS A 291 3.27 10.36 19.18
CA HIS A 291 3.52 8.93 19.43
C HIS A 291 2.34 8.22 20.11
N THR A 292 1.61 8.94 20.95
CA THR A 292 0.47 8.45 21.74
C THR A 292 -0.79 8.26 20.90
N VAL A 293 -0.87 8.88 19.73
CA VAL A 293 -1.95 8.64 18.76
C VAL A 293 -1.84 7.24 18.18
N GLY A 294 -0.62 6.73 17.95
CA GLY A 294 -0.38 5.36 17.49
C GLY A 294 -0.79 5.07 16.04
N ILE A 295 -1.20 6.09 15.29
CA ILE A 295 -1.50 6.04 13.84
C ILE A 295 -0.37 6.74 13.11
N SER A 296 0.14 6.11 12.05
CA SER A 296 1.19 6.59 11.16
C SER A 296 0.62 7.01 9.80
N HIS A 297 1.41 7.75 9.03
CA HIS A 297 1.09 8.08 7.63
C HIS A 297 1.00 6.84 6.73
N ILE A 298 1.65 5.73 7.10
CA ILE A 298 1.64 4.47 6.32
C ILE A 298 0.23 3.87 6.23
N GLN A 299 -0.66 4.19 7.19
CA GLN A 299 -2.05 3.73 7.13
C GLN A 299 -2.93 4.53 6.17
N ALA A 300 -2.44 5.62 5.58
CA ALA A 300 -3.19 6.33 4.54
C ALA A 300 -3.20 5.50 3.25
N PRO A 301 -4.35 5.33 2.56
CA PRO A 301 -4.45 4.56 1.33
C PRO A 301 -3.96 5.36 0.10
N VAL A 302 -2.73 5.85 0.18
CA VAL A 302 -2.09 6.68 -0.84
C VAL A 302 -1.15 5.80 -1.66
N LEU A 303 -1.32 5.80 -2.98
CA LEU A 303 -0.47 5.04 -3.88
C LEU A 303 0.65 5.94 -4.40
N CYS A 304 1.82 5.90 -3.76
CA CYS A 304 2.98 6.68 -4.22
C CYS A 304 3.40 6.21 -5.64
N PRO A 305 3.45 7.08 -6.66
CA PRO A 305 3.83 6.66 -8.01
C PRO A 305 5.30 6.22 -8.07
N GLN A 306 6.17 6.91 -7.33
CA GLN A 306 7.62 6.67 -7.34
C GLN A 306 8.11 6.21 -5.97
N ARG A 307 9.11 5.32 -5.97
CA ARG A 307 9.81 4.89 -4.76
C ARG A 307 11.25 5.37 -4.81
N MET A 308 11.73 5.91 -3.69
CA MET A 308 13.09 6.38 -3.54
C MET A 308 13.89 5.40 -2.69
N ASP A 309 15.18 5.25 -2.98
CA ASP A 309 16.10 4.56 -2.09
C ASP A 309 16.48 5.44 -0.89
N SER A 310 17.27 4.89 0.04
CA SER A 310 17.74 5.63 1.23
C SER A 310 18.65 6.81 0.92
N GLN A 311 19.08 6.99 -0.34
CA GLN A 311 19.91 8.10 -0.81
C GLN A 311 19.08 9.10 -1.64
N GLY A 312 17.77 8.90 -1.75
CA GLY A 312 16.89 9.77 -2.53
C GLY A 312 16.97 9.54 -4.04
N ARG A 313 17.39 8.36 -4.51
CA ARG A 313 17.40 8.03 -5.95
C ARG A 313 16.13 7.29 -6.35
N LYS A 314 15.58 7.59 -7.54
CA LYS A 314 14.39 6.93 -8.10
C LYS A 314 14.70 5.44 -8.32
N MET A 315 13.85 4.59 -7.76
CA MET A 315 13.84 3.15 -8.02
C MET A 315 12.83 2.88 -9.15
N PRO A 316 13.26 2.44 -10.34
CA PRO A 316 12.33 2.17 -11.41
C PRO A 316 11.55 0.88 -11.18
N LEU A 317 10.36 0.81 -11.79
CA LEU A 317 9.55 -0.39 -11.83
C LEU A 317 10.06 -1.34 -12.92
N ASN A 318 9.95 -2.64 -12.65
CA ASN A 318 10.26 -3.73 -13.55
C ASN A 318 9.03 -4.02 -14.42
N ALA A 319 9.21 -4.03 -15.74
CA ALA A 319 8.15 -4.24 -16.71
C ALA A 319 7.78 -5.71 -16.92
N TYR A 320 8.10 -6.63 -15.99
CA TYR A 320 7.95 -8.08 -16.19
C TYR A 320 6.57 -8.49 -16.73
N ALA A 321 5.49 -7.89 -16.24
CA ALA A 321 4.13 -8.21 -16.68
C ALA A 321 3.87 -7.74 -18.13
N LEU A 322 4.34 -6.54 -18.48
CA LEU A 322 4.20 -5.97 -19.82
C LEU A 322 5.12 -6.68 -20.82
N ASP A 323 6.35 -6.97 -20.42
CA ASP A 323 7.34 -7.68 -21.23
C ASP A 323 6.88 -9.11 -21.52
N PHE A 324 6.40 -9.82 -20.50
CA PHE A 324 5.76 -11.12 -20.68
C PHE A 324 4.54 -11.04 -21.60
N TYR A 325 3.70 -10.02 -21.44
CA TYR A 325 2.56 -9.83 -22.32
C TYR A 325 2.99 -9.59 -23.78
N LYS A 326 4.13 -8.95 -24.05
CA LYS A 326 4.62 -8.75 -25.43
C LYS A 326 5.22 -10.02 -26.01
N HIS A 327 6.10 -10.70 -25.27
CA HIS A 327 6.96 -11.77 -25.82
C HIS A 327 6.54 -13.18 -25.42
N GLY A 328 5.85 -13.35 -24.28
CA GLY A 328 5.41 -14.65 -23.76
C GLY A 328 6.55 -15.57 -23.31
N SER A 329 7.69 -15.00 -22.89
CA SER A 329 8.90 -15.77 -22.53
C SER A 329 9.27 -15.58 -21.06
N LEU A 330 9.27 -16.67 -20.29
CA LEU A 330 9.79 -16.68 -18.92
C LEU A 330 11.32 -16.57 -18.89
N VAL A 331 11.99 -17.19 -19.86
CA VAL A 331 13.45 -17.16 -20.01
C VAL A 331 13.94 -15.71 -20.18
N GLY A 332 13.19 -14.91 -20.95
CA GLY A 332 13.47 -13.48 -21.11
C GLY A 332 13.46 -12.73 -19.78
N LEU A 333 12.45 -12.97 -18.95
CA LEU A 333 12.35 -12.33 -17.62
C LEU A 333 13.51 -12.70 -16.69
N VAL A 334 14.02 -13.93 -16.78
CA VAL A 334 15.18 -14.35 -15.98
C VAL A 334 16.45 -13.64 -16.43
N GLN A 335 16.64 -13.51 -17.75
CA GLN A 335 17.83 -12.92 -18.35
C GLN A 335 17.88 -11.40 -18.14
N ASP A 336 16.82 -10.69 -18.55
CA ASP A 336 16.82 -9.23 -18.64
C ASP A 336 16.19 -8.57 -17.42
N ASN A 337 15.10 -9.15 -16.90
CA ASN A 337 14.38 -8.59 -15.75
C ASN A 337 14.96 -9.05 -14.40
N ARG A 338 16.04 -9.85 -14.42
CA ARG A 338 16.82 -10.33 -13.25
C ARG A 338 15.96 -10.99 -12.17
N MET A 339 14.90 -11.67 -12.60
CA MET A 339 14.02 -12.39 -11.69
C MET A 339 14.45 -13.85 -11.60
N HIS A 340 14.38 -14.42 -10.40
CA HIS A 340 14.47 -15.87 -10.28
C HIS A 340 13.26 -16.51 -10.96
N GLU A 341 13.47 -17.56 -11.76
CA GLU A 341 12.43 -18.20 -12.58
C GLU A 341 11.14 -18.52 -11.79
N GLY A 342 11.27 -19.23 -10.67
CA GLY A 342 10.11 -19.54 -9.82
C GLY A 342 9.38 -18.32 -9.25
N ALA A 343 10.10 -17.22 -8.98
CA ALA A 343 9.49 -15.98 -8.51
C ALA A 343 8.78 -15.24 -9.66
N ALA A 344 9.38 -15.21 -10.85
CA ALA A 344 8.75 -14.67 -12.05
C ALA A 344 7.45 -15.41 -12.39
N TYR A 345 7.46 -16.74 -12.34
CA TYR A 345 6.27 -17.56 -12.56
C TYR A 345 5.15 -17.22 -11.55
N GLN A 346 5.47 -17.15 -10.25
CA GLN A 346 4.49 -16.79 -9.22
C GLN A 346 3.92 -15.39 -9.43
N MET A 347 4.77 -14.40 -9.72
CA MET A 347 4.32 -13.02 -9.96
C MET A 347 3.45 -12.88 -11.21
N LEU A 348 3.74 -13.65 -12.27
CA LEU A 348 2.89 -13.72 -13.46
C LEU A 348 1.56 -14.43 -13.19
N LYS A 349 1.58 -15.49 -12.39
CA LYS A 349 0.38 -16.20 -11.95
C LYS A 349 -0.54 -15.27 -11.15
N ASP A 350 0.01 -14.55 -10.18
CA ASP A 350 -0.74 -13.61 -9.35
C ASP A 350 -1.31 -12.46 -10.20
N PHE A 351 -0.54 -11.96 -11.16
CA PHE A 351 -1.01 -10.93 -12.11
C PHE A 351 -2.13 -11.46 -13.02
N SER A 352 -2.01 -12.68 -13.53
CA SER A 352 -3.07 -13.36 -14.32
C SER A 352 -4.36 -13.52 -13.52
N LEU A 353 -4.26 -13.99 -12.27
CA LEU A 353 -5.41 -14.12 -11.37
C LEU A 353 -6.03 -12.76 -11.05
N THR A 354 -5.23 -11.71 -10.92
CA THR A 354 -5.69 -10.33 -10.72
C THR A 354 -6.52 -9.86 -11.93
N ILE A 355 -5.99 -9.99 -13.15
CA ILE A 355 -6.71 -9.63 -14.39
C ILE A 355 -8.03 -10.42 -14.50
N LYS A 356 -7.98 -11.73 -14.23
CA LYS A 356 -9.17 -12.59 -14.27
C LYS A 356 -10.22 -12.16 -13.26
N ALA A 357 -9.82 -11.86 -12.03
CA ALA A 357 -10.73 -11.37 -10.99
C ALA A 357 -11.41 -10.05 -11.40
N ILE A 358 -10.65 -9.13 -11.99
CA ILE A 358 -11.19 -7.87 -12.53
C ILE A 358 -12.20 -8.17 -13.65
N SER A 359 -11.81 -8.98 -14.64
CA SER A 359 -12.66 -9.31 -15.79
C SER A 359 -14.00 -9.94 -15.38
N VAL A 360 -13.96 -10.92 -14.47
CA VAL A 360 -15.18 -11.57 -13.94
C VAL A 360 -16.04 -10.56 -13.17
N SER A 361 -15.44 -9.77 -12.29
CA SER A 361 -16.17 -8.77 -11.49
C SER A 361 -16.82 -7.70 -12.38
N LEU A 362 -16.13 -7.22 -13.41
CA LEU A 362 -16.68 -6.23 -14.34
C LEU A 362 -17.87 -6.79 -15.13
N ARG A 363 -17.81 -8.06 -15.52
CA ARG A 363 -18.95 -8.74 -16.16
C ARG A 363 -20.14 -8.88 -15.23
N GLU A 364 -19.92 -9.22 -13.97
CA GLU A 364 -21.01 -9.35 -12.99
C GLU A 364 -21.64 -8.00 -12.64
N LEU A 365 -20.86 -6.92 -12.66
CA LEU A 365 -21.33 -5.57 -12.31
C LEU A 365 -21.97 -4.82 -13.49
N CYS A 366 -21.62 -5.14 -14.73
CA CYS A 366 -22.12 -4.43 -15.92
C CYS A 366 -23.25 -5.21 -16.59
N GLU A 367 -24.44 -4.62 -16.64
CA GLU A 367 -25.59 -5.18 -17.36
C GLU A 367 -25.42 -5.18 -18.88
N ASN A 368 -24.59 -4.27 -19.40
CA ASN A 368 -24.31 -4.16 -20.82
C ASN A 368 -23.15 -5.08 -21.22
N GLU A 369 -23.49 -6.26 -21.76
CA GLU A 369 -22.50 -7.23 -22.25
C GLU A 369 -21.64 -6.69 -23.41
N GLU A 370 -22.07 -5.63 -24.09
CA GLU A 370 -21.33 -4.99 -25.18
C GLU A 370 -20.52 -3.76 -24.74
N ASP A 371 -20.38 -3.52 -23.43
CA ASP A 371 -19.51 -2.45 -22.93
C ASP A 371 -18.04 -2.70 -23.33
N ASN A 372 -17.42 -1.64 -23.86
CA ASN A 372 -16.06 -1.75 -24.39
C ASN A 372 -15.02 -2.12 -23.31
N VAL A 373 -15.19 -1.67 -22.07
CA VAL A 373 -14.27 -1.97 -20.98
C VAL A 373 -14.40 -3.44 -20.60
N VAL A 374 -15.63 -3.95 -20.45
CA VAL A 374 -15.88 -5.36 -20.16
C VAL A 374 -15.23 -6.27 -21.21
N LEU A 375 -15.46 -5.99 -22.50
CA LEU A 375 -14.89 -6.75 -23.60
C LEU A 375 -13.36 -6.65 -23.65
N ALA A 376 -12.78 -5.48 -23.37
CA ALA A 376 -11.34 -5.29 -23.36
C ALA A 376 -10.66 -6.10 -22.23
N PHE A 377 -11.23 -6.09 -21.03
CA PHE A 377 -10.71 -6.88 -19.91
C PHE A 377 -10.88 -8.38 -20.12
N GLU A 378 -11.97 -8.82 -20.77
CA GLU A 378 -12.12 -10.21 -21.20
C GLU A 378 -11.05 -10.62 -22.23
N GLN A 379 -10.87 -9.81 -23.29
CA GLN A 379 -9.85 -10.07 -24.30
C GLN A 379 -8.46 -10.15 -23.66
N LEU A 380 -8.14 -9.22 -22.75
CA LEU A 380 -6.87 -9.22 -22.04
C LEU A 380 -6.70 -10.46 -21.15
N SER A 381 -7.73 -10.81 -20.37
CA SER A 381 -7.73 -11.98 -19.49
C SER A 381 -7.45 -13.28 -20.27
N ASN A 382 -8.15 -13.47 -21.39
CA ASN A 382 -7.99 -14.64 -22.25
C ASN A 382 -6.59 -14.65 -22.89
N THR A 383 -6.16 -13.53 -23.49
CA THR A 383 -4.86 -13.44 -24.16
C THR A 383 -3.69 -13.67 -23.19
N PHE A 384 -3.76 -13.09 -21.98
CA PHE A 384 -2.72 -13.27 -20.97
C PHE A 384 -2.70 -14.72 -20.46
N SER A 385 -3.87 -15.30 -20.19
CA SER A 385 -3.98 -16.70 -19.73
C SER A 385 -3.48 -17.69 -20.77
N GLU A 386 -3.79 -17.49 -22.05
CA GLU A 386 -3.28 -18.33 -23.14
C GLU A 386 -1.76 -18.29 -23.26
N LYS A 387 -1.14 -17.11 -23.06
CA LYS A 387 0.32 -16.98 -23.03
C LYS A 387 0.91 -17.65 -21.79
N PHE A 388 0.29 -17.45 -20.63
CA PHE A 388 0.74 -18.04 -19.37
C PHE A 388 0.68 -19.57 -19.38
N ASN A 389 -0.37 -20.17 -19.95
CA ASN A 389 -0.52 -21.63 -20.02
C ASN A 389 0.47 -22.34 -20.97
N LYS A 390 1.18 -21.58 -21.82
CA LYS A 390 2.18 -22.12 -22.76
C LYS A 390 3.58 -22.21 -22.17
N VAL A 391 3.77 -21.74 -20.93
CA VAL A 391 5.06 -21.46 -20.32
C VAL A 391 5.27 -22.31 -19.08
#